data_AF-A0A6V8KDH7-F1
#
_entry.id   AF-A0A6V8KDH7-F1
#
_cell.length_a   1.000
_cell.length_b   1.000
_cell.length_c   1.000
_cell.angle_alpha   90.00
_cell.angle_beta   90.00
_cell.angle_gamma   90.00
#
_symmetry.space_group_name_H-M   'P 1'
#
loop_
_entity.id
_entity.type
_entity.pdbx_description
1 polymer ?
#
loop_
_entity_poly.entity_id
_entity_poly.type
_entity_poly.pdbx_seq_one_letter_code
_entity_poly.pdbx_strand_id
1 'polypeptide(L)'
;MTAPPLPPKSPRKALILELACGLGGVYGVGNIWVERTERGLIGMFGFWLVALTLGCVAGLFVDSELHWLGGLALAWLLFAVPMGRSAVEGAQEFNSRWASSDA
;
A
#
# COMPACT_ATOMS: atom_id res chain seq x y z
N MET A 1 13.85 -19.00 -25.14
CA MET A 1 14.45 -17.65 -25.00
C MET A 1 13.98 -17.11 -23.67
N THR A 2 14.87 -16.97 -22.69
CA THR A 2 14.57 -16.34 -21.41
C THR A 2 14.48 -14.83 -21.65
N ALA A 3 13.40 -14.19 -21.20
CA ALA A 3 13.26 -12.75 -21.29
C ALA A 3 14.41 -12.08 -20.51
N PRO A 4 14.94 -10.93 -20.97
CA PRO A 4 15.97 -10.22 -20.23
C PRO A 4 15.45 -9.82 -18.83
N PRO A 5 16.32 -9.82 -17.80
CA PRO A 5 15.93 -9.44 -16.46
C PRO A 5 15.38 -8.01 -16.45
N LEU A 6 14.24 -7.81 -15.80
CA LEU A 6 13.57 -6.51 -15.72
C LEU A 6 14.48 -5.47 -15.06
N PRO A 7 14.52 -4.21 -15.53
CA PRO A 7 15.42 -3.20 -14.99
C PRO A 7 15.11 -2.89 -13.51
N PRO A 8 16.11 -2.40 -12.75
CA PRO A 8 15.95 -2.08 -11.34
C PRO A 8 14.86 -1.01 -11.12
N LYS A 9 14.11 -1.17 -10.03
CA LYS A 9 12.96 -0.36 -9.66
C LYS A 9 13.33 0.68 -8.61
N SER A 10 12.99 1.94 -8.84
CA SER A 10 13.25 3.04 -7.89
C SER A 10 12.36 2.95 -6.64
N PRO A 11 12.93 2.88 -5.41
CA PRO A 11 12.15 2.87 -4.17
C PRO A 11 11.32 4.14 -3.95
N ARG A 12 11.83 5.28 -4.44
CA ARG A 12 11.11 6.56 -4.36
C ARG A 12 9.85 6.54 -5.22
N LYS A 13 9.90 5.94 -6.41
CA LYS A 13 8.71 5.80 -7.27
C LYS A 13 7.68 4.87 -6.64
N ALA A 14 8.11 3.77 -6.03
CA ALA A 14 7.22 2.87 -5.28
C ALA A 14 6.50 3.61 -4.14
N LEU A 15 7.24 4.41 -3.36
CA LEU A 15 6.67 5.22 -2.28
C LEU A 15 5.68 6.27 -2.79
N ILE A 16 6.06 7.04 -3.80
CA ILE A 16 5.18 8.09 -4.36
C ILE A 16 3.91 7.46 -4.90
N LEU A 17 4.01 6.33 -5.61
CA LEU A 17 2.86 5.61 -6.13
C LEU A 17 1.95 5.11 -5.00
N GLU A 18 2.52 4.52 -3.95
CA GLU A 18 1.78 4.05 -2.78
C GLU A 18 1.04 5.20 -2.08
N LEU A 19 1.69 6.34 -1.87
CA LEU A 19 1.07 7.49 -1.21
C LEU A 19 0.03 8.18 -2.10
N ALA A 20 0.30 8.30 -3.41
CA ALA A 20 -0.62 8.92 -4.36
C ALA A 20 -1.87 8.06 -4.61
N CYS A 21 -1.72 6.74 -4.73
CA CYS A 21 -2.87 5.84 -4.78
C CYS A 21 -3.56 5.72 -3.42
N GLY A 22 -2.78 5.79 -2.33
CA GLY A 22 -3.27 5.99 -0.98
C GLY A 22 -4.27 7.13 -0.90
N LEU A 23 -3.95 8.31 -1.49
CA LEU A 23 -4.82 9.51 -1.70
C LEU A 23 -6.22 9.18 -2.25
N GLY A 24 -6.34 8.14 -3.07
CA GLY A 24 -7.62 7.65 -3.58
C GLY A 24 -8.27 6.51 -2.79
N GLY A 25 -7.72 6.09 -1.66
CA GLY A 25 -8.18 4.92 -0.90
C GLY A 25 -7.67 3.59 -1.47
N VAL A 26 -6.58 3.60 -2.25
CA VAL A 26 -6.01 2.40 -2.87
C VAL A 26 -4.59 2.21 -2.38
N TYR A 27 -4.46 1.58 -1.22
CA TYR A 27 -3.18 1.10 -0.70
C TYR A 27 -2.79 -0.24 -1.33
N GLY A 28 -1.49 -0.52 -1.46
CA GLY A 28 -0.92 -1.75 -1.99
C GLY A 28 -0.32 -1.64 -3.40
N VAL A 29 -0.56 -0.53 -4.11
CA VAL A 29 -0.14 -0.37 -5.51
C VAL A 29 1.39 -0.33 -5.66
N GLY A 30 2.10 0.27 -4.71
CA GLY A 30 3.56 0.29 -4.68
C GLY A 30 4.15 -1.12 -4.50
N ASN A 31 3.47 -1.98 -3.73
CA ASN A 31 3.84 -3.39 -3.58
C ASN A 31 3.57 -4.21 -4.84
N ILE A 32 2.44 -3.98 -5.51
CA ILE A 32 2.14 -4.63 -6.81
C ILE A 32 3.18 -4.22 -7.86
N TRP A 33 3.57 -2.94 -7.88
CA TRP A 33 4.56 -2.42 -8.81
C TRP A 33 5.94 -3.11 -8.68
N VAL A 34 6.32 -3.52 -7.46
CA VAL A 34 7.56 -4.28 -7.19
C VAL A 34 7.37 -5.80 -7.15
N GLU A 35 6.30 -6.31 -7.79
CA GLU A 35 5.99 -7.75 -7.91
C GLU A 35 5.67 -8.46 -6.59
N ARG A 36 5.28 -7.71 -5.56
CA ARG A 36 4.72 -8.23 -4.30
C ARG A 36 3.20 -8.15 -4.31
N THR A 37 2.58 -8.79 -5.30
CA THR A 37 1.13 -8.72 -5.55
C THR A 37 0.31 -9.15 -4.33
N GLU A 38 0.72 -10.22 -3.63
CA GLU A 38 0.01 -10.70 -2.44
C GLU A 38 -0.03 -9.64 -1.33
N ARG A 39 1.12 -9.02 -0.99
CA ARG A 39 1.17 -7.93 -0.01
C ARG A 39 0.39 -6.70 -0.46
N GLY A 40 0.41 -6.43 -1.77
CA GLY A 40 -0.38 -5.35 -2.35
C GLY A 40 -1.88 -5.56 -2.19
N LEU A 41 -2.38 -6.76 -2.50
CA LEU A 41 -3.79 -7.11 -2.33
C LEU A 41 -4.20 -7.08 -0.84
N ILE A 42 -3.37 -7.62 0.05
CA ILE A 42 -3.61 -7.55 1.50
C ILE A 42 -3.72 -6.10 1.97
N GLY A 43 -2.85 -5.23 1.49
CA GLY A 43 -2.92 -3.80 1.77
C GLY A 43 -4.20 -3.14 1.30
N MET A 44 -4.62 -3.47 0.08
CA MET A 44 -5.81 -2.89 -0.56
C MET A 44 -7.09 -3.30 0.17
N PHE A 45 -7.28 -4.61 0.39
CA PHE A 45 -8.46 -5.11 1.09
C PHE A 45 -8.42 -4.80 2.59
N GLY A 46 -7.24 -4.87 3.19
CA GLY A 46 -7.03 -4.55 4.61
C GLY A 46 -7.40 -3.10 4.93
N PHE A 47 -7.03 -2.15 4.06
CA PHE A 47 -7.40 -0.74 4.24
C PHE A 47 -8.92 -0.58 4.30
N TRP A 48 -9.66 -1.10 3.31
CA TRP A 48 -11.11 -0.95 3.27
C TRP A 48 -11.80 -1.68 4.42
N LEU A 49 -11.32 -2.86 4.80
CA LEU A 49 -11.85 -3.58 5.95
C LEU A 49 -11.70 -2.77 7.24
N VAL A 50 -10.53 -2.18 7.48
CA VAL A 50 -10.27 -1.35 8.67
C VAL A 50 -11.07 -0.04 8.60
N ALA A 51 -11.11 0.64 7.45
CA ALA A 51 -11.86 1.87 7.26
C ALA A 51 -13.36 1.67 7.53
N LEU A 52 -13.95 0.60 6.99
CA LEU A 52 -15.35 0.25 7.23
C LEU A 52 -15.59 -0.12 8.70
N THR A 53 -14.70 -0.90 9.30
CA THR A 53 -14.81 -1.28 10.73
C THR A 53 -14.79 -0.04 11.62
N LEU A 54 -13.83 0.87 11.40
CA LEU A 54 -13.73 2.12 12.15
C LEU A 54 -14.93 3.04 11.90
N GLY A 55 -15.43 3.09 10.67
CA GLY A 55 -16.68 3.79 10.33
C GLY A 55 -17.86 3.25 11.14
N CYS A 56 -18.10 1.94 11.08
CA CYS A 56 -19.19 1.31 11.84
C CYS A 56 -19.06 1.55 13.35
N VAL A 57 -17.85 1.39 13.91
CA VAL A 57 -17.60 1.64 15.33
C VAL A 57 -17.86 3.10 15.68
N ALA A 58 -17.39 4.05 14.87
CA ALA A 58 -17.65 5.47 15.08
C ALA A 58 -19.16 5.80 15.05
N GLY A 59 -19.92 5.15 14.16
CA GLY A 59 -21.38 5.31 14.08
C GLY A 59 -22.15 4.81 15.31
N LEU A 60 -21.57 3.92 16.11
CA LEU A 60 -22.17 3.49 17.38
C LEU A 60 -22.11 4.58 18.48
N PHE A 61 -21.18 5.53 18.36
CA PHE A 61 -20.93 6.55 19.39
C PHE A 61 -21.24 7.97 18.93
N VAL A 62 -21.34 8.19 17.62
CA VAL A 62 -21.54 9.51 17.02
C VAL A 62 -22.77 9.49 16.12
N ASP A 63 -23.81 10.17 16.57
CA ASP A 63 -25.08 10.31 15.86
C ASP A 63 -24.97 11.39 14.77
N SER A 64 -24.10 11.15 13.79
CA SER A 64 -23.84 12.04 12.65
C SER A 64 -23.63 11.21 11.41
N GLU A 65 -24.27 11.55 10.29
CA GLU A 65 -24.08 10.87 9.01
C GLU A 65 -22.65 10.97 8.45
N LEU A 66 -21.80 11.81 9.04
CA LEU A 66 -20.40 12.03 8.62
C LEU A 66 -19.37 11.25 9.45
N HIS A 67 -19.79 10.42 10.41
CA HIS A 67 -18.87 9.67 11.28
C HIS A 67 -17.90 8.75 10.51
N TRP A 68 -18.33 8.24 9.35
CA TRP A 68 -17.52 7.38 8.50
C TRP A 68 -16.29 8.08 7.93
N LEU A 69 -16.32 9.42 7.78
CA LEU A 69 -15.15 10.21 7.36
C LEU A 69 -14.05 10.18 8.43
N GLY A 70 -14.41 10.17 9.71
CA GLY A 70 -13.46 10.03 10.80
C GLY A 70 -12.78 8.66 10.80
N GLY A 71 -13.57 7.59 10.61
CA GLY A 71 -13.04 6.23 10.46
C GLY A 71 -12.13 6.08 9.24
N LEU A 72 -12.51 6.69 8.11
CA LEU A 72 -11.72 6.72 6.89
C LEU A 72 -10.39 7.46 7.10
N ALA A 73 -10.42 8.64 7.71
CA ALA A 73 -9.22 9.43 8.01
C ALA A 73 -8.26 8.70 8.97
N LEU A 74 -8.80 7.97 9.94
CA LEU A 74 -7.98 7.18 10.86
C LEU A 74 -7.35 5.97 10.18
N ALA A 75 -8.12 5.20 9.39
CA ALA A 75 -7.59 4.09 8.58
C ALA A 75 -6.47 4.55 7.65
N TRP A 76 -6.66 5.73 7.06
CA TRP A 76 -5.66 6.43 6.27
C TRP A 76 -4.32 6.61 6.98
N LEU A 77 -4.35 7.22 8.17
CA LEU A 77 -3.15 7.46 8.98
C LEU A 77 -2.48 6.15 9.39
N LEU A 78 -3.29 5.13 9.73
CA LEU A 78 -2.79 3.82 10.12
C LEU A 78 -2.08 3.10 8.97
N PHE A 79 -2.52 3.28 7.72
CA PHE A 79 -1.96 2.57 6.57
C PHE A 79 -0.85 3.34 5.85
N ALA A 80 -0.84 4.67 5.89
CA ALA A 80 0.11 5.51 5.15
C ALA A 80 1.59 5.15 5.41
N VAL A 81 1.96 5.02 6.69
CA VAL A 81 3.35 4.74 7.09
C VAL A 81 3.76 3.28 6.82
N PRO A 82 3.05 2.26 7.31
CA PRO A 82 3.47 0.87 7.12
C PRO A 82 3.46 0.46 5.64
N MET A 83 2.47 0.91 4.86
CA MET A 83 2.39 0.58 3.44
C MET A 83 3.47 1.29 2.63
N GLY A 84 3.76 2.56 2.94
CA GLY A 84 4.87 3.29 2.33
C GLY A 84 6.22 2.62 2.59
N ARG A 85 6.48 2.16 3.83
CA ARG A 85 7.69 1.39 4.17
C ARG A 85 7.74 0.06 3.42
N SER A 86 6.64 -0.68 3.40
CA SER A 86 6.53 -1.96 2.69
C SER A 86 6.85 -1.83 1.19
N ALA A 87 6.37 -0.76 0.54
CA ALA A 87 6.66 -0.47 -0.86
C ALA A 87 8.15 -0.15 -1.10
N VAL A 88 8.79 0.61 -0.21
CA VAL A 88 10.23 0.92 -0.27
C VAL A 88 11.08 -0.34 -0.09
N GLU A 89 10.79 -1.12 0.95
CA GLU A 89 11.47 -2.39 1.23
C GLU A 89 11.30 -3.37 0.06
N GLY A 90 10.11 -3.42 -0.54
CA GLY A 90 9.86 -4.25 -1.72
C GLY A 90 10.70 -3.85 -2.93
N ALA A 91 10.90 -2.55 -3.16
CA ALA A 91 11.78 -2.08 -4.23
C ALA A 91 13.25 -2.42 -3.96
N GLN A 92 13.70 -2.29 -2.71
CA GLN A 92 15.06 -2.66 -2.31
C GLN A 92 15.32 -4.16 -2.49
N GLU A 93 14.38 -5.01 -2.07
CA GLU A 93 14.50 -6.46 -2.22
C GLU A 93 14.37 -6.92 -3.68
N PHE A 94 13.60 -6.22 -4.50
CA PHE A 94 13.60 -6.45 -5.94
C PHE A 94 14.99 -6.17 -6.55
N ASN A 95 15.57 -5.02 -6.22
CA ASN A 95 16.87 -4.62 -6.75
C ASN A 95 18.03 -5.51 -6.27
N SER A 96 18.00 -5.99 -5.03
CA SER A 96 19.02 -6.92 -4.54
C SER A 96 18.97 -8.26 -5.28
N ARG A 97 17.77 -8.79 -5.54
CA ARG A 97 17.57 -10.01 -6.34
C ARG A 97 18.03 -9.83 -7.78
N TRP A 98 17.72 -8.69 -8.39
CA TRP A 98 18.18 -8.35 -9.73
C TRP A 98 19.71 -8.27 -9.82
N ALA A 99 20.37 -7.60 -8.87
CA ALA A 99 21.83 -7.51 -8.84
C ALA A 99 22.50 -8.88 -8.66
N SER A 100 21.86 -9.81 -7.95
CA SER A 100 22.36 -11.19 -7.80
C SER A 100 22.09 -12.10 -9.00
N SER A 101 21.12 -11.77 -9.87
CA SER A 101 20.83 -12.56 -11.07
C SER A 101 21.73 -12.20 -12.26
N ASP A 102 22.36 -11.03 -12.22
CA ASP A 102 23.28 -10.52 -13.26
C ASP A 102 24.76 -10.85 -12.96
N ALA A 103 25.06 -11.45 -11.81
CA ALA A 103 26.40 -11.89 -11.38
C ALA A 103 26.63 -13.38 -11.68
#